data_AF-A0A968FQZ0-F1
#
_entry.id   AF-A0A968FQZ0-F1
#
_cell.length_a   1.000
_cell.length_b   1.000
_cell.length_c   1.000
_cell.angle_alpha   90.00
_cell.angle_beta   90.00
_cell.angle_gamma   90.00
#
_symmetry.space_group_name_H-M   'P 1'
#
loop_
_entity.id
_entity.type
_entity.pdbx_description
1 polymer ?
#
loop_
_entity_poly.entity_id
_entity_poly.type
_entity_poly.pdbx_seq_one_letter_code
_entity_poly.pdbx_strand_id
1 'polypeptide(L)' 'PMPERASDFSNLQIVKKVGRQLKPFLELEKNLLSRLQGPHTGKEDAQKIFNYILGKTQHKAQPRQWEQLSRRRHK' A
#
# COMPACT_ATOMS: atom_id res chain seq x y z
N PRO A 1 32.10 18.18 -5.75
CA PRO A 1 30.67 18.57 -5.79
C PRO A 1 29.87 17.76 -4.75
N MET A 2 29.37 18.43 -3.70
CA MET A 2 28.47 17.79 -2.73
C MET A 2 27.17 17.39 -3.42
N PRO A 3 26.54 16.26 -3.04
CA PRO A 3 25.24 15.89 -3.58
C PRO A 3 24.23 17.00 -3.25
N GLU A 4 23.46 17.43 -4.25
CA GLU A 4 22.34 18.37 -4.10
C GLU A 4 21.50 17.95 -2.89
N ARG A 5 21.31 18.90 -1.96
CA ARG A 5 20.43 18.69 -0.79
C ARG A 5 19.07 18.27 -1.30
N ALA A 6 18.60 17.11 -0.85
CA ALA A 6 17.23 16.67 -1.08
C ALA A 6 16.28 17.81 -0.67
N SER A 7 15.39 18.18 -1.58
CA SER A 7 14.42 19.27 -1.42
C SER A 7 13.72 19.22 -0.06
N ASP A 8 13.74 20.33 0.69
CA ASP A 8 12.97 20.51 1.94
C ASP A 8 11.47 20.43 1.63
N PHE A 9 10.91 19.22 1.68
CA PHE A 9 9.49 19.03 1.46
C PHE A 9 8.71 19.68 2.61
N SER A 10 7.86 20.65 2.27
CA SER A 10 6.89 21.19 3.24
C SER A 10 6.02 20.06 3.79
N ASN A 11 5.66 20.11 5.07
CA ASN A 11 4.76 19.15 5.71
C ASN A 11 3.49 18.89 4.87
N LEU A 12 2.95 19.92 4.22
CA LEU A 12 1.79 19.80 3.32
C LEU A 12 2.07 18.94 2.07
N GLN A 13 3.27 19.02 1.52
CA GLN A 13 3.67 18.20 0.36
C GLN A 13 3.82 16.73 0.77
N ILE A 14 4.37 16.46 1.97
CA ILE A 14 4.46 15.12 2.52
C ILE A 14 3.06 14.54 2.72
N VAL A 15 2.15 15.27 3.37
CA VAL A 15 0.76 14.83 3.58
C VAL A 15 0.05 14.56 2.25
N LYS A 16 0.20 15.45 1.26
CA LYS A 16 -0.36 15.25 -0.09
C LYS A 16 0.21 14.02 -0.77
N LYS A 17 1.51 13.76 -0.62
CA LYS A 17 2.18 12.59 -1.20
C LYS A 17 1.68 11.30 -0.55
N VAL A 18 1.64 11.26 0.78
CA VAL A 18 1.13 10.11 1.53
C VAL A 18 -0.33 9.83 1.19
N GLY A 19 -1.17 10.87 1.13
CA GLY A 19 -2.57 10.72 0.71
C GLY A 19 -2.71 10.11 -0.69
N ARG A 20 -1.89 10.53 -1.66
CA ARG A 20 -1.86 9.92 -3.01
C ARG A 20 -1.39 8.47 -2.99
N GLN A 21 -0.41 8.14 -2.16
CA GLN A 21 0.09 6.77 -2.03
C GLN A 21 -0.92 5.83 -1.37
N LEU A 22 -1.71 6.32 -0.41
CA LEU A 22 -2.72 5.53 0.30
C LEU A 22 -4.03 5.34 -0.48
N LYS A 23 -4.38 6.30 -1.34
CA LYS A 23 -5.60 6.27 -2.17
C LYS A 23 -5.92 4.91 -2.83
N PRO A 24 -5.00 4.26 -3.57
CA PRO A 24 -5.30 2.97 -4.21
C PRO A 24 -5.62 1.85 -3.22
N PHE A 25 -5.04 1.87 -2.01
CA PHE A 25 -5.32 0.87 -0.99
C PHE A 25 -6.72 1.05 -0.40
N LEU A 26 -7.13 2.30 -0.15
CA LEU A 26 -8.46 2.64 0.34
C LEU A 26 -9.55 2.31 -0.69
N GLU A 27 -9.29 2.55 -1.98
CA GLU A 27 -10.20 2.18 -3.06
C GLU A 27 -10.34 0.66 -3.18
N LEU A 28 -9.24 -0.08 -3.06
CA LEU A 28 -9.24 -1.55 -3.07
C LEU A 28 -10.02 -2.10 -1.86
N GLU A 29 -9.79 -1.58 -0.67
CA GLU A 29 -10.52 -1.97 0.55
C GLU A 29 -12.03 -1.75 0.36
N LYS A 30 -12.44 -0.55 -0.10
CA LYS A 30 -13.84 -0.23 -0.33
C LYS A 30 -14.50 -1.18 -1.33
N ASN A 31 -13.83 -1.46 -2.45
CA ASN A 31 -14.33 -2.37 -3.49
C ASN A 31 -14.40 -3.82 -3.03
N LEU A 32 -13.46 -4.28 -2.20
CA LEU A 32 -13.50 -5.64 -1.66
C LEU A 32 -14.60 -5.76 -0.59
N LEU A 33 -14.70 -4.80 0.33
CA LEU A 33 -15.73 -4.79 1.36
C LEU A 33 -17.13 -4.78 0.75
N SER A 34 -17.36 -4.01 -0.33
CA SER A 34 -18.67 -4.01 -1.01
C SER A 34 -18.99 -5.35 -1.69
N ARG A 35 -17.98 -6.13 -2.08
CA ARG A 35 -18.16 -7.48 -2.64
C ARG A 35 -18.36 -8.54 -1.57
N LEU A 36 -17.75 -8.34 -0.41
CA LEU A 36 -17.86 -9.25 0.75
C LEU A 36 -19.15 -9.01 1.54
N GLN A 37 -19.73 -7.82 1.47
CA GLN A 37 -21.04 -7.54 2.03
C GLN A 37 -22.11 -8.24 1.21
N GLY A 38 -22.95 -9.01 1.91
CA GLY A 38 -24.01 -9.81 1.30
C GLY A 38 -25.11 -10.12 2.31
N PRO A 39 -26.09 -10.96 1.94
CA PRO A 39 -27.28 -11.23 2.75
C PRO A 39 -26.98 -11.77 4.16
N HIS A 40 -25.84 -12.44 4.32
CA HIS A 40 -25.41 -13.09 5.56
C HIS A 40 -24.11 -12.50 6.12
N THR A 41 -23.58 -11.45 5.52
CA THR A 41 -22.26 -10.89 5.88
C THR A 41 -22.39 -9.40 6.09
N GLY A 42 -22.42 -9.01 7.38
CA GLY A 42 -22.44 -7.61 7.79
C GLY A 42 -21.12 -6.90 7.52
N LYS A 43 -21.08 -5.60 7.79
CA LYS A 43 -19.88 -4.78 7.59
C LYS A 43 -18.68 -5.26 8.41
N GLU A 44 -18.91 -5.64 9.67
CA GLU A 44 -17.86 -6.13 10.57
C GLU A 44 -17.30 -7.48 10.11
N ASP A 45 -18.17 -8.39 9.66
CA ASP A 45 -17.77 -9.69 9.17
C ASP A 45 -17.00 -9.60 7.85
N ALA A 46 -17.46 -8.73 6.94
CA ALA A 46 -16.73 -8.42 5.72
C ALA A 46 -15.31 -7.88 6.02
N GLN A 47 -15.15 -7.07 7.07
CA GLN A 47 -13.86 -6.54 7.47
C GLN A 47 -12.94 -7.60 8.09
N LYS A 48 -13.50 -8.52 8.90
CA LYS A 48 -12.75 -9.69 9.41
C LYS A 48 -12.27 -10.57 8.27
N ILE A 49 -13.13 -10.85 7.28
CA ILE A 49 -12.78 -11.65 6.09
C ILE A 49 -11.70 -10.95 5.26
N PHE A 50 -11.83 -9.64 5.04
CA PHE A 50 -10.81 -8.83 4.34
C PHE A 50 -9.43 -8.94 5.02
N ASN A 51 -9.38 -8.74 6.34
CA ASN A 51 -8.14 -8.83 7.11
C ASN A 51 -7.53 -10.24 7.06
N TYR A 52 -8.38 -11.28 7.11
CA TYR A 52 -7.95 -12.67 6.99
C TYR A 52 -7.32 -12.94 5.61
N ILE A 53 -8.00 -12.54 4.53
CA ILE A 53 -7.49 -12.67 3.16
C ILE A 53 -6.15 -11.95 3.03
N LEU A 54 -6.08 -10.69 3.47
CA LEU A 54 -4.86 -9.88 3.36
C LEU A 54 -3.69 -10.48 4.16
N GLY A 55 -3.97 -11.02 5.35
CA GLY A 55 -2.97 -11.73 6.17
C GLY A 55 -2.46 -13.01 5.50
N LYS A 56 -3.31 -13.74 4.76
CA LYS A 56 -2.92 -14.95 4.02
C LYS A 56 -2.29 -14.65 2.66
N THR A 57 -2.55 -13.49 2.08
CA THR A 57 -2.02 -13.06 0.78
C THR A 57 -0.59 -12.52 0.87
N GLN A 58 -0.01 -12.45 2.09
CA GLN A 58 1.38 -12.06 2.36
C GLN A 58 2.40 -13.11 1.87
N HIS A 59 2.32 -13.55 0.62
CA HIS A 59 3.49 -14.03 -0.09
C HIS A 59 4.30 -12.82 -0.54
N LYS A 60 5.60 -12.81 -0.22
CA LYS A 60 6.51 -11.74 -0.69
C LYS A 60 6.39 -11.67 -2.22
N ALA A 61 5.87 -10.55 -2.72
CA ALA A 61 5.89 -10.29 -4.15
C ALA A 61 7.34 -10.40 -4.65
N GLN A 62 7.56 -11.02 -5.80
CA GLN A 62 8.90 -11.10 -6.34
C GLN A 62 9.44 -9.68 -6.56
N PRO A 63 10.65 -9.37 -6.07
CA PRO A 63 11.21 -8.04 -6.18
C PRO A 63 11.34 -7.65 -7.65
N ARG A 64 10.87 -6.45 -8.00
CA ARG A 64 10.92 -5.96 -9.38
C ARG A 64 12.38 -5.80 -9.82
N GLN A 65 12.65 -5.94 -11.12
CA GLN A 65 14.02 -5.87 -11.67
C GLN A 65 14.77 -4.60 -11.23
N TRP A 66 14.09 -3.45 -11.17
CA TRP A 66 14.68 -2.19 -10.72
C TRP A 66 14.95 -2.14 -9.20
N GLU A 67 14.19 -2.87 -8.37
CA GLU A 67 14.43 -3.02 -6.93
C GLU A 67 15.62 -3.95 -6.65
N GLN A 68 15.94 -4.86 -7.57
CA GLN A 68 17.12 -5.73 -7.49
C GLN A 68 18.41 -4.98 -7.87
N LEU A 69 18.33 -4.07 -8.85
CA LEU A 69 19.47 -3.27 -9.31
C LEU A 69 20.05 -2.39 -8.18
N SER A 70 19.20 -1.79 -7.34
CA SER A 70 19.67 -1.00 -6.18
C SER A 70 20.37 -1.87 -5.14
N ARG A 71 19.82 -3.06 -4.83
CA ARG A 71 20.40 -4.01 -3.87
C ARG A 71 21.76 -4.55 -4.32
N ARG A 72 21.98 -4.71 -5.63
CA ARG A 72 23.28 -5.12 -6.18
C ARG A 72 24.36 -4.04 -6.03
N ARG A 73 24.00 -2.75 -6.02
CA ARG A 73 24.95 -1.63 -5.88
C ARG A 73 25.43 -1.40 -4.44
N HIS A 74 24.74 -1.94 -3.44
CA HIS A 74 25.08 -1.79 -2.02
C HIS A 74 25.73 -3.05 -1.41
N LYS A 75 26.26 -3.96 -2.23
CA LYS A 75 27.09 -5.09 -1.78
C LYS A 75 28.56 -4.75 -1.85
#